data_AF-C0ENM4-F1
#
_entry.id   AF-C0ENM4-F1
#
_cell.length_a   1.000
_cell.length_b   1.000
_cell.length_c   1.000
_cell.angle_alpha   90.00
_cell.angle_beta   90.00
_cell.angle_gamma   90.00
#
_symmetry.space_group_name_H-M   'P 1'
#
loop_
_entity.id
_entity.type
_entity.pdbx_description
1 polymer ?
#
loop_
_entity_poly.entity_id
_entity_poly.type
_entity_poly.pdbx_seq_one_letter_code
_entity_poly.pdbx_strand_id
1 'polypeptide(L)'
;MPTFQSLQPFQNDMQAVVFQEYPEVWKAYVELSQYGYALMTGSGACLFIASASHQEANTIYQQVSQSYEAYCVEGLDIHPLFHMI
;
A
#
# COMPACT_ATOMS: atom_id res chain seq x y z
N MET A 1 25.74 -1.73 2.86
CA MET A 1 24.37 -2.20 3.13
C MET A 1 23.47 -1.60 2.07
N PRO A 2 22.60 -2.36 1.40
CA PRO A 2 21.59 -1.77 0.52
C PRO A 2 20.74 -0.78 1.33
N THR A 3 20.49 0.39 0.76
CA THR A 3 19.53 1.37 1.29
C THR A 3 18.14 1.04 0.74
N PHE A 4 17.08 1.53 1.39
CA PHE A 4 15.71 1.31 0.93
C PHE A 4 15.50 1.81 -0.52
N GLN A 5 16.07 2.97 -0.88
CA GLN A 5 16.07 3.47 -2.26
C GLN A 5 16.77 2.53 -3.26
N SER A 6 17.79 1.79 -2.83
CA SER A 6 18.49 0.85 -3.73
C SER A 6 17.73 -0.46 -3.99
N LEU A 7 16.59 -0.67 -3.30
CA LEU A 7 15.71 -1.84 -3.48
C LEU A 7 14.59 -1.60 -4.51
N GLN A 8 14.71 -0.55 -5.33
CA GLN A 8 13.77 -0.26 -6.42
C GLN A 8 14.04 -1.12 -7.67
N PRO A 9 12.99 -1.58 -8.38
CA PRO A 9 11.58 -1.41 -8.05
C PRO A 9 11.14 -2.31 -6.88
N PHE A 10 10.24 -1.82 -6.04
CA PHE A 10 9.70 -2.65 -4.95
C PHE A 10 8.83 -3.77 -5.50
N GLN A 11 9.07 -4.98 -4.99
CA GLN A 11 8.28 -6.17 -5.25
C GLN A 11 8.04 -6.92 -3.95
N ASN A 12 6.89 -7.57 -3.85
CA ASN A 12 6.58 -8.50 -2.78
C ASN A 12 6.30 -9.88 -3.39
N ASP A 13 7.25 -10.80 -3.23
CA ASP A 13 7.18 -12.16 -3.81
C ASP A 13 5.97 -12.97 -3.30
N MET A 14 5.43 -12.62 -2.12
CA MET A 14 4.24 -13.29 -1.58
C MET A 14 2.95 -12.90 -2.30
N GLN A 15 2.92 -11.79 -3.04
CA GLN A 15 1.73 -11.33 -3.77
C GLN A 15 1.20 -12.39 -4.73
N ALA A 16 2.10 -13.05 -5.48
CA ALA A 16 1.68 -14.05 -6.48
C ALA A 16 0.90 -15.20 -5.82
N VAL A 17 1.39 -15.69 -4.68
CA VAL A 17 0.72 -16.74 -3.91
C VAL A 17 -0.58 -16.24 -3.31
N VAL A 18 -0.58 -15.06 -2.66
CA VAL A 18 -1.79 -14.52 -2.02
C VAL A 18 -2.89 -14.22 -3.04
N PHE A 19 -2.56 -13.66 -4.21
CA PHE A 19 -3.55 -13.39 -5.26
C PHE A 19 -4.17 -14.64 -5.85
N GLN A 20 -3.40 -15.74 -5.90
CA GLN A 20 -3.91 -17.03 -6.36
C GLN A 20 -4.85 -17.68 -5.33
N GLU A 21 -4.45 -17.67 -4.06
CA GLU A 21 -5.18 -18.36 -2.99
C GLU A 21 -6.35 -17.55 -2.43
N TYR A 22 -6.31 -16.22 -2.53
CA TYR A 22 -7.30 -15.29 -1.99
C TYR A 22 -7.80 -14.31 -3.07
N PRO A 23 -8.80 -14.71 -3.87
CA PRO A 23 -9.33 -13.91 -4.98
C PRO A 23 -9.89 -12.54 -4.56
N GLU A 24 -10.32 -12.38 -3.31
CA GLU A 24 -10.78 -11.10 -2.75
C GLU A 24 -9.64 -10.09 -2.66
N VAL A 25 -8.43 -10.55 -2.31
CA VAL A 25 -7.23 -9.71 -2.28
C VAL A 25 -6.83 -9.33 -3.71
N TRP A 26 -6.88 -10.28 -4.65
CA TRP A 26 -6.65 -9.98 -6.07
C TRP A 26 -7.64 -8.94 -6.61
N LYS A 27 -8.93 -9.08 -6.29
CA LYS A 27 -9.97 -8.13 -6.72
C LYS A 27 -9.69 -6.73 -6.17
N ALA A 28 -9.40 -6.62 -4.87
CA ALA A 28 -9.04 -5.36 -4.25
C ALA A 28 -7.77 -4.76 -4.87
N TYR A 29 -6.78 -5.59 -5.22
CA TYR A 29 -5.57 -5.17 -5.91
C TYR A 29 -5.87 -4.60 -7.30
N VAL A 30 -6.70 -5.27 -8.09
CA VAL A 30 -7.09 -4.80 -9.43
C VAL A 30 -7.83 -3.46 -9.35
N GLU A 31 -8.74 -3.31 -8.39
CA GLU A 31 -9.47 -2.05 -8.19
C GLU A 31 -8.55 -0.92 -7.72
N LEU A 32 -7.67 -1.18 -6.75
CA LEU A 32 -6.71 -0.19 -6.26
C LEU A 32 -5.68 0.20 -7.34
N SER A 33 -5.29 -0.74 -8.20
CA SER A 33 -4.31 -0.51 -9.28
C SER A 33 -4.79 0.46 -10.35
N GLN A 34 -6.09 0.82 -10.36
CA GLN A 34 -6.62 1.86 -11.24
C GLN A 34 -6.10 3.26 -10.88
N TYR A 35 -5.65 3.43 -9.64
CA TYR A 35 -5.15 4.71 -9.11
C TYR A 35 -3.62 4.83 -9.18
N GLY A 36 -2.90 3.76 -9.56
CA GLY A 36 -1.44 3.73 -9.72
C GLY A 36 -0.82 2.40 -9.31
N TYR A 37 0.47 2.40 -8.94
CA TYR A 37 1.20 1.15 -8.64
C TYR A 37 0.89 0.63 -7.23
N ALA A 38 -0.09 -0.27 -7.13
CA ALA A 38 -0.45 -0.92 -5.88
C ALA A 38 0.54 -2.05 -5.52
N LEU A 39 0.73 -2.27 -4.23
CA LEU A 39 1.51 -3.37 -3.66
C LEU A 39 0.81 -3.93 -2.42
N MET A 40 1.12 -5.18 -2.08
CA MET A 40 0.76 -5.80 -0.82
C MET A 40 1.87 -5.59 0.19
N THR A 41 1.51 -5.35 1.45
CA THR A 41 2.49 -5.25 2.54
C THR A 41 2.58 -6.56 3.33
N GLY A 42 3.80 -6.94 3.72
CA GLY A 42 4.08 -8.18 4.45
C GLY A 42 3.57 -9.42 3.71
N SER A 43 3.00 -10.37 4.45
CA SER A 43 2.33 -11.55 3.89
C SER A 43 0.86 -11.32 3.55
N GLY A 44 0.40 -10.07 3.47
CA GLY A 44 -0.99 -9.70 3.27
C GLY A 44 -1.84 -9.74 4.55
N ALA A 45 -3.14 -9.39 4.47
CA ALA A 45 -3.90 -9.12 3.24
C ALA A 45 -3.92 -7.64 2.79
N CYS A 46 -3.33 -6.73 3.57
CA CYS A 46 -3.40 -5.30 3.27
C CYS A 46 -2.65 -4.91 1.98
N LEU A 47 -3.28 -4.03 1.22
CA LEU A 47 -2.73 -3.40 0.01
C LEU A 47 -2.48 -1.93 0.27
N PHE A 48 -1.54 -1.34 -0.45
CA PHE A 48 -1.25 0.08 -0.40
C PHE A 48 -0.86 0.62 -1.78
N ILE A 49 -1.01 1.92 -1.93
CA ILE A 49 -0.53 2.69 -3.09
C ILE A 49 0.16 3.95 -2.56
N ALA A 50 1.24 4.36 -3.19
CA ALA A 50 1.89 5.63 -2.92
C ALA A 50 1.29 6.73 -3.80
N SER A 51 1.06 7.92 -3.23
CA SER A 51 0.62 9.12 -3.96
C SER A 51 1.63 10.25 -3.78
N ALA A 52 1.68 11.17 -4.74
CA ALA A 52 2.64 12.28 -4.72
C ALA A 52 2.23 13.40 -3.74
N SER A 53 0.97 13.43 -3.32
CA SER A 53 0.45 14.44 -2.38
C SER A 53 -0.65 13.90 -1.48
N HIS A 54 -0.87 14.58 -0.35
CA HIS A 54 -1.99 14.29 0.55
C HIS A 54 -3.35 14.50 -0.11
N GLN A 55 -3.47 15.50 -0.98
CA GLN A 55 -4.72 15.78 -1.71
C GLN A 55 -5.11 14.63 -2.64
N GLU A 56 -4.12 14.09 -3.37
CA GLU A 56 -4.30 12.91 -4.22
C GLU A 56 -4.64 11.67 -3.38
N ALA A 57 -3.90 11.43 -2.30
CA ALA A 57 -4.16 10.33 -1.36
C ALA A 57 -5.60 10.36 -0.86
N ASN A 58 -6.07 11.53 -0.42
CA ASN A 58 -7.41 11.70 0.11
C ASN A 58 -8.49 11.51 -0.97
N THR A 59 -8.22 11.92 -2.21
CA THR A 59 -9.14 11.70 -3.34
C THR A 59 -9.31 10.21 -3.63
N ILE A 60 -8.20 9.46 -3.66
CA ILE A 60 -8.22 8.00 -3.85
C ILE A 60 -8.94 7.32 -2.67
N TYR A 61 -8.60 7.72 -1.44
CA TYR A 61 -9.22 7.21 -0.21
C TYR A 61 -10.74 7.35 -0.25
N GLN A 62 -11.28 8.51 -0.62
CA GLN A 62 -12.73 8.74 -0.70
C GLN A 62 -13.46 7.82 -1.68
N GLN A 63 -12.77 7.30 -2.70
CA GLN A 63 -13.32 6.31 -3.63
C GLN A 63 -13.21 4.90 -3.05
N VAL A 64 -12.01 4.52 -2.61
CA VAL A 64 -11.70 3.16 -2.12
C VAL A 64 -12.47 2.83 -0.83
N SER A 65 -12.64 3.80 0.08
CA SER A 65 -13.30 3.62 1.37
C SER A 65 -14.79 3.31 1.28
N GLN A 66 -15.39 3.43 0.08
CA GLN A 66 -16.78 3.04 -0.15
C GLN A 66 -16.94 1.52 -0.25
N SER A 67 -15.88 0.81 -0.63
CA SER A 67 -15.87 -0.63 -0.88
C SER A 67 -14.99 -1.41 0.09
N TYR A 68 -13.98 -0.76 0.69
CA TYR A 68 -12.98 -1.40 1.53
C TYR A 68 -12.77 -0.62 2.83
N GLU A 69 -12.33 -1.32 3.88
CA GLU A 69 -11.71 -0.66 5.02
C GLU A 69 -10.39 -0.05 4.56
N ALA A 70 -10.30 1.28 4.59
CA ALA A 70 -9.19 2.03 4.04
C ALA A 70 -8.76 3.14 4.99
N TYR A 71 -7.52 3.58 4.83
CA TYR A 71 -6.92 4.65 5.61
C TYR A 71 -6.05 5.53 4.71
N CYS A 72 -6.12 6.84 4.90
CA CYS A 72 -5.20 7.80 4.29
C CYS A 72 -4.12 8.14 5.32
N VAL A 73 -2.87 7.75 5.06
CA VAL A 73 -1.76 7.85 6.02
C VAL A 73 -0.54 8.50 5.38
N GLU A 74 0.30 9.12 6.21
CA GLU A 74 1.61 9.65 5.83
C GLU A 74 2.71 8.67 6.27
N GLY A 75 3.65 8.38 5.37
CA GLY A 75 4.87 7.63 5.70
C GLY A 75 5.84 8.53 6.46
N LEU A 76 6.41 8.04 7.56
CA LEU A 76 7.36 8.78 8.38
C LEU A 76 8.77 8.19 8.23
N ASP A 77 9.77 9.05 8.01
CA ASP A 77 11.19 8.63 7.94
C ASP A 77 11.74 8.19 9.31
N ILE A 78 11.17 8.73 10.39
CA ILE A 78 11.56 8.46 11.77
C ILE A 78 10.39 7.82 12.48
N HIS A 79 10.66 6.72 13.20
CA HIS A 79 9.64 6.04 13.97
C HIS A 79 9.03 6.99 15.03
N PRO A 80 7.70 7.13 15.11
CA PRO A 80 7.05 8.17 15.92
C PRO A 80 7.38 8.08 17.41
N LEU A 81 7.69 6.87 17.92
CA LEU A 81 8.12 6.65 19.30
C LEU A 81 9.35 7.49 19.71
N PHE A 82 10.27 7.79 18.79
CA PHE A 82 11.47 8.58 19.11
C PHE A 82 11.15 10.03 19.50
N HIS A 83 9.98 10.55 19.15
CA HIS A 83 9.52 11.90 19.51
C HIS A 83 8.56 11.89 20.72
N MET A 84 8.26 10.73 21.30
CA MET A 84 7.35 10.57 22.43
C MET A 84 8.07 10.42 23.79
N ILE A 85 9.40 10.40 23.77
CA ILE A 85 10.30 10.27 24.93
C ILE A 85 10.98 11.63 25.19
#